data_AF-A0A7C5CF48-F1
#
_entry.id   AF-A0A7C5CF48-F1
#
_cell.length_a   1.000
_cell.length_b   1.000
_cell.length_c   1.000
_cell.angle_alpha   90.00
_cell.angle_beta   90.00
_cell.angle_gamma   90.00
#
_symmetry.space_group_name_H-M   'P 1'
#
loop_
_entity.id
_entity.type
_entity.pdbx_description
1 polymer ?
#
loop_
_entity_poly.entity_id
_entity_poly.type
_entity_poly.pdbx_seq_one_letter_code
_entity_poly.pdbx_strand_id
1 'polypeptide(L)'
;APLLGLLGTVTGMIATFDMITEYGTGDPKMLSGGISEALITTMFGLIVAIPLLLIGNLISGWAQNIKDSMEQSALHIVNIFEKNDAK
;
A
#
# COMPACT_ATOMS: atom_id res chain seq x y z
N ALA A 1 -3.11 -0.96 1.01
CA ALA A 1 -3.58 -2.16 1.75
C ALA A 1 -2.86 -2.49 3.08
N PRO A 2 -1.59 -2.12 3.37
CA PRO A 2 -0.92 -2.61 4.60
C PRO A 2 -1.57 -2.17 5.91
N LEU A 3 -2.23 -1.00 5.91
CA LEU A 3 -3.00 -0.52 7.07
C LEU A 3 -4.19 -1.42 7.43
N LEU A 4 -4.78 -2.17 6.48
CA LEU A 4 -5.85 -3.14 6.77
C LEU A 4 -5.31 -4.39 7.47
N GLY A 5 -4.09 -4.84 7.13
CA GLY A 5 -3.44 -5.94 7.86
C GLY A 5 -3.14 -5.56 9.31
N LEU A 6 -2.71 -4.32 9.53
CA LEU A 6 -2.46 -3.75 10.85
C LEU A 6 -3.75 -3.53 11.66
N LEU A 7 -4.86 -3.18 11.00
CA LEU A 7 -6.18 -3.20 11.64
C LEU A 7 -6.54 -4.61 12.14
N GLY A 8 -6.30 -5.62 11.31
CA GLY A 8 -6.57 -7.03 11.65
C GLY A 8 -5.77 -7.55 12.85
N THR A 9 -4.52 -7.10 13.03
CA THR A 9 -3.75 -7.45 14.23
C THR A 9 -4.31 -6.82 15.48
N VAL A 10 -4.72 -5.55 15.39
CA VAL A 10 -5.32 -4.83 16.53
C VAL A 10 -6.65 -5.48 16.91
N THR A 11 -7.50 -5.82 15.94
CA THR A 11 -8.78 -6.50 16.23
C THR A 11 -8.59 -7.91 16.80
N GLY A 12 -7.64 -8.69 16.27
CA GLY A 12 -7.36 -10.04 16.79
C GLY A 12 -6.72 -10.03 18.19
N MET A 13 -5.85 -9.05 18.47
CA MET A 13 -5.31 -8.83 19.82
C MET A 13 -6.40 -8.39 20.81
N ILE A 14 -7.35 -7.53 20.40
CA ILE A 14 -8.49 -7.13 21.25
C ILE A 14 -9.34 -8.36 21.61
N ALA A 15 -9.70 -9.20 20.64
CA ALA A 15 -10.44 -10.44 20.90
C ALA A 15 -9.69 -11.40 21.85
N THR A 16 -8.36 -11.45 21.73
CA THR A 16 -7.52 -12.24 22.63
C THR A 16 -7.53 -11.69 24.06
N PHE A 17 -7.52 -10.36 24.24
CA PHE A 17 -7.62 -9.72 25.56
C PHE A 17 -9.01 -9.87 26.18
N ASP A 18 -10.08 -9.84 25.40
CA ASP A 18 -11.45 -10.10 25.87
C ASP A 18 -11.57 -11.53 26.41
N MET A 19 -11.00 -12.51 25.69
CA MET A 19 -10.94 -13.91 26.12
C MET A 19 -10.18 -14.10 27.44
N ILE A 20 -9.07 -13.39 27.66
CA ILE A 20 -8.33 -13.40 28.94
C ILE A 20 -9.20 -12.84 30.07
N THR A 21 -10.00 -11.81 29.77
CA THR A 21 -10.83 -11.13 30.78
C THR A 21 -12.03 -11.98 31.19
N GLU A 22 -12.62 -12.72 30.25
CA GLU A 22 -13.80 -13.57 30.48
C GLU A 22 -13.45 -14.94 31.09
N TYR A 23 -12.37 -15.57 30.64
CA TYR A 23 -11.98 -16.93 31.05
C TYR A 23 -10.76 -17.00 31.97
N GLY A 24 -10.18 -15.85 32.37
CA GLY A 24 -8.89 -15.79 33.07
C GLY A 24 -7.72 -16.20 32.16
N THR A 25 -6.57 -16.61 32.71
CA THR A 25 -5.46 -17.19 31.91
C THR A 25 -5.77 -18.59 31.34
N GLY A 26 -7.07 -18.89 31.11
CA GLY A 26 -7.58 -20.17 30.66
C GLY A 26 -6.94 -20.64 29.35
N ASP A 27 -6.53 -21.91 29.37
CA ASP A 27 -5.88 -22.73 28.33
C ASP A 27 -5.04 -21.98 27.25
N PRO A 28 -3.69 -22.05 27.31
CA PRO A 28 -2.78 -21.41 26.35
C PRO A 28 -3.08 -21.69 24.87
N LYS A 29 -3.80 -22.77 24.56
CA LYS A 29 -4.28 -23.09 23.21
C LYS A 29 -5.30 -22.11 22.66
N MET A 30 -6.19 -21.57 23.49
CA MET A 30 -7.19 -20.60 23.05
C MET A 30 -6.55 -19.25 22.75
N LEU A 31 -5.59 -18.85 23.59
CA LEU A 31 -4.81 -17.61 23.40
C LEU A 31 -3.93 -17.64 22.15
N SER A 32 -3.28 -18.77 21.88
CA SER A 32 -2.44 -18.91 20.68
C SER A 32 -3.25 -18.87 19.38
N GLY A 33 -4.53 -19.26 19.42
CA GLY A 33 -5.46 -19.15 18.29
C GLY A 33 -5.68 -17.71 17.84
N GLY A 34 -6.07 -16.81 18.76
CA GLY A 34 -6.34 -15.40 18.44
C GLY A 34 -5.10 -14.63 17.95
N ILE A 35 -3.93 -14.93 18.51
CA ILE A 35 -2.66 -14.36 18.04
C ILE A 35 -2.32 -14.89 16.64
N SER A 36 -2.53 -16.19 16.39
CA SER A 36 -2.27 -16.77 15.06
C SER A 36 -3.17 -16.16 13.99
N GLU A 37 -4.44 -15.92 14.29
CA GLU A 37 -5.40 -15.29 13.36
C GLU A 37 -4.99 -13.85 13.01
N ALA A 38 -4.58 -13.07 14.01
CA ALA A 38 -4.03 -11.72 13.83
C ALA A 38 -2.81 -11.71 12.88
N LEU A 39 -1.90 -12.67 13.04
CA LEU A 39 -0.69 -12.78 12.20
C LEU A 39 -1.02 -13.19 10.77
N ILE A 40 -1.99 -14.11 10.57
CA ILE A 40 -2.42 -14.55 9.25
C ILE A 40 -3.05 -13.38 8.45
N THR A 41 -3.88 -12.56 9.09
CA THR A 41 -4.47 -11.38 8.43
C THR A 41 -3.41 -10.36 8.01
N THR A 42 -2.32 -10.22 8.78
CA THR A 42 -1.18 -9.37 8.39
C THR A 42 -0.48 -9.91 7.15
N MET A 43 -0.22 -11.23 7.13
CA MET A 43 0.42 -11.89 6.01
C MET A 43 -0.39 -11.68 4.72
N PHE A 44 -1.71 -11.86 4.76
CA PHE A 44 -2.58 -11.59 3.62
C PHE A 44 -2.55 -10.11 3.20
N GLY A 45 -2.55 -9.18 4.16
CA GLY A 45 -2.43 -7.75 3.88
C GLY A 45 -1.13 -7.40 3.15
N LEU A 46 -0.02 -8.05 3.50
CA LEU A 46 1.28 -7.88 2.84
C LEU A 46 1.32 -8.54 1.46
N ILE A 47 0.74 -9.73 1.30
CA ILE A 47 0.65 -10.43 0.01
C ILE A 47 -0.10 -9.58 -1.02
N VAL A 48 -1.13 -8.84 -0.62
CA VAL A 48 -1.86 -7.94 -1.53
C VAL A 48 -1.13 -6.61 -1.71
N ALA A 49 -0.48 -6.08 -0.67
CA ALA A 49 0.20 -4.79 -0.73
C ALA A 49 1.41 -4.79 -1.68
N ILE A 50 2.25 -5.83 -1.66
CA ILE A 50 3.49 -5.87 -2.45
C ILE A 50 3.22 -5.81 -3.97
N PRO A 51 2.36 -6.66 -4.56
CA PRO A 51 2.05 -6.59 -5.99
C PRO A 51 1.42 -5.25 -6.38
N LEU A 52 0.56 -4.70 -5.53
CA LEU A 52 -0.16 -3.47 -5.81
C LEU A 52 0.77 -2.26 -5.85
N LEU A 53 1.79 -2.22 -4.98
CA LEU A 53 2.86 -1.22 -5.02
C LEU A 53 3.74 -1.37 -6.27
N LEU A 54 4.09 -2.60 -6.65
CA LEU A 54 4.89 -2.84 -7.86
C LEU A 54 4.15 -2.36 -9.12
N ILE A 55 2.87 -2.71 -9.27
CA ILE A 55 2.05 -2.29 -10.41
C ILE A 55 1.86 -0.76 -10.40
N GLY A 56 1.60 -0.17 -9.23
CA GLY A 56 1.46 1.29 -9.09
C GLY A 56 2.71 2.05 -9.53
N ASN A 57 3.90 1.54 -9.18
CA ASN A 57 5.17 2.13 -9.62
C ASN A 57 5.38 2.01 -11.14
N LEU A 58 5.02 0.86 -11.75
CA LEU A 58 5.14 0.68 -13.20
C LEU A 58 4.25 1.67 -13.97
N ILE A 59 2.98 1.79 -13.56
CA ILE A 59 2.01 2.71 -14.19
C ILE A 59 2.45 4.16 -14.00
N SER A 60 2.95 4.51 -12.82
CA SER A 60 3.44 5.87 -12.53
C SER A 60 4.66 6.21 -13.42
N GLY A 61 5.57 5.26 -13.62
CA GLY A 61 6.68 5.43 -14.56
C GLY A 61 6.22 5.66 -16.00
N TRP A 62 5.18 4.93 -16.45
CA TRP A 62 4.62 5.12 -17.79
C TRP A 62 3.94 6.48 -17.93
N ALA A 63 3.18 6.90 -16.92
CA ALA A 63 2.56 8.21 -16.89
C ALA A 63 3.60 9.34 -16.94
N GLN A 64 4.73 9.17 -16.24
CA GLN A 64 5.82 10.14 -16.25
C GLN A 64 6.45 10.26 -17.64
N ASN A 65 6.75 9.14 -18.31
CA ASN A 65 7.30 9.16 -19.67
C ASN A 65 6.38 9.90 -20.68
N ILE A 66 5.07 9.71 -20.54
CA ILE A 66 4.08 10.43 -21.37
C ILE A 66 4.14 11.92 -21.06
N LYS A 67 4.19 12.29 -19.78
CA LYS A 67 4.29 13.69 -19.34
C LYS A 67 5.56 14.36 -19.86
N ASP A 68 6.69 13.68 -19.78
CA ASP A 68 7.99 14.18 -20.25
C ASP A 68 7.95 14.40 -21.78
N SER A 69 7.33 13.48 -22.53
CA SER A 69 7.15 13.62 -23.99
C SER A 69 6.28 14.81 -24.37
N MET A 70 5.23 15.08 -23.58
CA MET A 70 4.38 16.27 -23.76
C MET A 70 5.14 17.55 -23.45
N GLU A 71 5.94 17.57 -22.39
CA GLU A 71 6.76 18.71 -22.01
C GLU A 71 7.80 19.05 -23.09
N GLN A 72 8.49 18.04 -23.64
CA GLN A 72 9.42 18.26 -24.74
C GLN A 72 8.74 18.79 -26.00
N SER A 73 7.55 18.28 -26.33
CA SER A 73 6.78 18.77 -27.48
C SER A 73 6.38 20.24 -27.30
N ALA A 74 5.95 20.62 -26.08
CA ALA A 74 5.60 22.00 -25.77
C ALA A 74 6.84 22.93 -25.85
N LEU A 75 7.97 22.51 -25.29
CA LEU A 75 9.23 23.26 -25.36
C LEU A 75 9.72 23.44 -26.80
N HIS A 76 9.58 22.41 -27.64
CA HIS A 76 9.96 22.49 -29.05
C HIS A 76 9.10 23.50 -29.82
N ILE A 77 7.79 23.55 -29.54
CA ILE A 77 6.89 24.54 -30.14
C ILE A 77 7.28 25.95 -29.70
N VAL A 78 7.49 26.18 -28.39
CA VAL A 78 7.89 27.49 -27.86
C VAL A 78 9.21 27.97 -28.48
N ASN A 79 10.21 27.09 -28.58
CA ASN A 79 11.50 27.43 -29.17
C ASN A 79 11.39 27.78 -30.68
N ILE A 80 10.47 27.14 -31.42
CA ILE A 80 10.20 27.50 -32.82
C ILE A 80 9.62 28.91 -32.91
N PHE A 81 8.65 29.26 -32.04
CA PHE A 81 8.05 30.59 -32.03
C PHE A 81 9.08 31.66 -31.65
N GLU A 82 9.88 31.43 -30.61
CA GLU A 82 10.92 32.37 -30.16
C GLU A 82 11.99 32.59 -31.24
N LYS A 83 12.39 31.54 -31.96
CA LYS A 83 13.31 31.64 -33.10
C LYS A 83 12.72 32.38 -34.31
N ASN A 84 11.40 32.36 -34.47
CA ASN A 84 10.71 33.03 -35.57
C ASN A 84 10.40 34.50 -35.26
N ASP A 85 10.18 34.86 -33.98
CA ASP A 85 10.08 36.26 -33.52
C ASP A 85 11.45 36.97 -33.46
N ALA A 86 12.55 36.22 -33.38
CA ALA A 86 13.92 36.77 -33.38
C ALA A 86 14.46 37.12 -34.79
N LYS A 87 13.65 36.98 -35.85
CA LYS A 87 13.98 37.35 -37.24
C LYS A 87 13.16 38.53 -37.71
#